data_AF-A0A2A2M4M2-F1
#
_entry.id   AF-A0A2A2M4M2-F1
#
_cell.length_a   1.000
_cell.length_b   1.000
_cell.length_c   1.000
_cell.angle_alpha   90.00
_cell.angle_beta   90.00
_cell.angle_gamma   90.00
#
_symmetry.space_group_name_H-M   'P 1'
#
loop_
_entity.id
_entity.type
_entity.pdbx_description
1 polymer ?
#
loop_
_entity_poly.entity_id
_entity_poly.type
_entity_poly.pdbx_seq_one_letter_code
_entity_poly.pdbx_strand_id
1 'polypeptide(L)'
;MEQIRLLQPLVHVSGRFSAQRNYIGVVLPLAWHPRNRNALIVCDLQQDNSPLLQESAQALRQRLYTRHEDMAQGELPVPLKLVHINRCPVLAPLSVLRPADQQRLGLELSVLQARAEQLANQQMTWRDKLDIIYQEEGFASSEDPEQQLYDGFLGERDKRLSEQVRCTDPAQLAKGQWMFDDPRMPELLFRYRARNFSETLDEQERARWHEFCQQRLTNPAFGAPNTLANFEQACQASLADASEAGRQVLEAWQGHIRQLKVQYLL
;
A
#
# COMPACT_ATOMS: atom_id res chain seq x y z
N MET A 1 -18.13 3.24 20.94
CA MET A 1 -17.89 2.33 19.80
C MET A 1 -18.24 0.94 20.27
N GLU A 2 -19.22 0.27 19.65
CA GLU A 2 -19.41 -1.15 19.89
C GLU A 2 -18.09 -1.86 19.54
N GLN A 3 -17.55 -2.58 20.53
CA GLN A 3 -16.33 -3.35 20.36
C GLN A 3 -16.59 -4.41 19.28
N ILE A 4 -15.77 -4.46 18.23
CA ILE A 4 -15.85 -5.50 17.21
C ILE A 4 -15.75 -6.85 17.92
N ARG A 5 -16.81 -7.66 17.83
CA ARG A 5 -16.83 -9.02 18.37
C ARG A 5 -16.39 -9.99 17.29
N LEU A 6 -15.43 -10.84 17.62
CA LEU A 6 -15.03 -11.93 16.74
C LEU A 6 -16.20 -12.89 16.55
N LEU A 7 -16.28 -13.49 15.37
CA LEU A 7 -17.30 -14.46 14.98
C LEU A 7 -18.73 -13.92 15.00
N GLN A 8 -18.91 -12.60 15.03
CA GLN A 8 -20.19 -11.94 14.81
C GLN A 8 -20.20 -11.29 13.42
N PRO A 9 -21.11 -11.70 12.50
CA PRO A 9 -21.12 -11.13 11.16
C PRO A 9 -21.45 -9.63 11.17
N LEU A 10 -20.81 -8.90 10.24
CA LEU A 10 -20.96 -7.46 10.05
C LEU A 10 -21.16 -7.15 8.57
N VAL A 11 -21.84 -6.05 8.29
CA VAL A 11 -21.85 -5.44 6.97
C VAL A 11 -20.57 -4.62 6.81
N HIS A 12 -19.89 -4.76 5.68
CA HIS A 12 -18.71 -4.00 5.33
C HIS A 12 -18.84 -3.37 3.95
N VAL A 13 -18.54 -2.08 3.84
CA VAL A 13 -18.45 -1.40 2.54
C VAL A 13 -16.99 -1.20 2.18
N SER A 14 -16.59 -1.65 0.99
CA SER A 14 -15.21 -1.56 0.53
C SER A 14 -15.12 -1.62 -0.99
N GLY A 15 -14.27 -0.76 -1.57
CA GLY A 15 -13.90 -0.82 -2.99
C GLY A 15 -13.23 -2.13 -3.43
N ARG A 16 -12.87 -3.02 -2.49
CA ARG A 16 -12.37 -4.37 -2.79
C ARG A 16 -13.50 -5.36 -3.12
N PHE A 17 -14.75 -5.05 -2.78
CA PHE A 17 -15.89 -5.78 -3.31
C PHE A 17 -16.23 -5.25 -4.70
N SER A 18 -16.81 -6.08 -5.55
CA SER A 18 -17.10 -5.70 -6.93
C SER A 18 -18.20 -4.63 -7.02
N ALA A 19 -18.21 -3.87 -8.12
CA ALA A 19 -19.26 -2.90 -8.40
C ALA A 19 -20.65 -3.58 -8.51
N GLN A 20 -20.69 -4.81 -9.03
CA GLN A 20 -21.93 -5.61 -9.09
C GLN A 20 -22.52 -5.88 -7.70
N ARG A 21 -21.68 -5.92 -6.65
CA ARG A 21 -22.10 -6.06 -5.25
C ARG A 21 -22.37 -4.72 -4.56
N ASN A 22 -22.41 -3.61 -5.32
CA ASN A 22 -22.51 -2.24 -4.79
C ASN A 22 -21.43 -1.92 -3.74
N TYR A 23 -20.27 -2.58 -3.84
CA TYR A 23 -19.18 -2.48 -2.86
C TYR A 23 -19.56 -2.95 -1.45
N ILE A 24 -20.62 -3.76 -1.28
CA ILE A 24 -21.12 -4.26 0.00
C ILE A 24 -20.82 -5.75 0.17
N GLY A 25 -20.21 -6.09 1.30
CA GLY A 25 -19.97 -7.46 1.76
C GLY A 25 -20.59 -7.73 3.12
N VAL A 26 -20.93 -8.98 3.39
CA VAL A 26 -21.20 -9.44 4.75
C VAL A 26 -20.01 -10.27 5.16
N VAL A 27 -19.32 -9.85 6.21
CA VAL A 27 -18.04 -10.40 6.61
C VAL A 27 -18.09 -10.96 8.03
N LEU A 28 -17.33 -12.01 8.27
CA LEU A 28 -17.13 -12.60 9.59
C LEU A 28 -15.74 -12.24 10.12
N PRO A 29 -15.62 -11.42 11.19
CA PRO A 29 -14.35 -11.20 11.87
C PRO A 29 -13.81 -12.51 12.45
N LEU A 30 -12.63 -12.96 11.98
CA LEU A 30 -12.02 -14.21 12.41
C LEU A 30 -11.00 -14.00 13.52
N ALA A 31 -10.06 -13.07 13.33
CA ALA A 31 -8.98 -12.79 14.26
C ALA A 31 -8.37 -11.40 14.01
N TRP A 32 -7.65 -10.88 15.00
CA TRP A 32 -6.74 -9.76 14.77
C TRP A 32 -5.48 -10.25 14.07
N HIS A 33 -4.92 -9.43 13.18
CA HIS A 33 -3.72 -9.79 12.44
C HIS A 33 -2.52 -9.96 13.40
N PRO A 34 -1.67 -10.99 13.23
CA PRO A 34 -0.61 -11.33 14.19
C PRO A 34 0.44 -10.24 14.37
N ARG A 35 0.80 -9.52 13.29
CA ARG A 35 1.78 -8.40 13.31
C ARG A 35 1.15 -7.00 13.26
N ASN A 36 0.20 -6.76 12.37
CA ASN A 36 -0.45 -5.46 12.21
C ASN A 36 -1.63 -5.28 13.19
N ARG A 37 -1.39 -4.63 14.34
CA ARG A 37 -2.42 -4.34 15.35
C ARG A 37 -3.65 -3.58 14.83
N ASN A 38 -3.53 -2.91 13.69
CA ASN A 38 -4.62 -2.15 13.08
C ASN A 38 -5.36 -2.94 12.00
N ALA A 39 -5.08 -4.24 11.82
CA ALA A 39 -5.74 -5.06 10.82
C ALA A 39 -6.55 -6.18 11.47
N LEU A 40 -7.81 -6.29 11.04
CA LEU A 40 -8.72 -7.36 11.38
C LEU A 40 -8.85 -8.31 10.19
N ILE A 41 -8.63 -9.60 10.41
CA ILE A 41 -8.83 -10.65 9.42
C ILE A 41 -10.32 -10.97 9.38
N VAL A 42 -10.94 -10.80 8.22
CA VAL A 42 -12.36 -11.10 8.00
C VAL A 42 -12.54 -12.10 6.86
N CYS A 43 -13.54 -12.97 6.99
CA CYS A 43 -14.00 -13.85 5.93
C CYS A 43 -15.19 -13.23 5.19
N ASP A 44 -15.18 -13.19 3.87
CA ASP A 44 -16.34 -12.77 3.05
C ASP A 44 -17.35 -13.92 2.97
N LEU A 45 -18.46 -13.80 3.72
CA LEU A 45 -19.46 -14.87 3.83
C LEU A 45 -20.24 -15.10 2.53
N GLN A 46 -20.19 -14.17 1.57
CA GLN A 46 -20.84 -14.34 0.28
C GLN A 46 -20.03 -15.25 -0.66
N GLN A 47 -18.74 -15.46 -0.39
CA GLN A 47 -17.90 -16.40 -1.14
C GLN A 47 -17.97 -17.82 -0.54
N ASP A 48 -17.54 -18.80 -1.32
CA ASP A 48 -17.39 -20.17 -0.82
C ASP A 48 -16.25 -20.21 0.21
N ASN A 49 -16.56 -20.75 1.40
CA ASN A 49 -15.62 -20.91 2.51
C ASN A 49 -14.95 -22.28 2.54
N SER A 50 -15.29 -23.18 1.61
CA SER A 50 -14.68 -24.50 1.48
C SER A 50 -13.14 -24.47 1.39
N PRO A 51 -12.49 -23.51 0.68
CA PRO A 51 -11.03 -23.47 0.65
C PRO A 51 -10.41 -23.28 2.04
N LEU A 52 -10.98 -22.39 2.86
CA LEU A 52 -10.47 -22.12 4.21
C LEU A 52 -10.51 -23.38 5.10
N LEU A 53 -11.48 -24.26 4.87
CA LEU A 53 -11.67 -25.49 5.63
C LEU A 53 -10.82 -26.65 5.11
N GLN A 54 -10.74 -26.82 3.80
CA GLN A 54 -10.17 -28.01 3.16
C GLN A 54 -8.67 -27.87 2.82
N GLU A 55 -8.23 -26.66 2.48
CA GLU A 55 -6.87 -26.43 1.95
C GLU A 55 -5.83 -26.23 3.05
N SER A 56 -4.56 -26.48 2.72
CA SER A 56 -3.44 -26.17 3.63
C SER A 56 -3.21 -24.67 3.74
N ALA A 57 -2.60 -24.22 4.84
CA ALA A 57 -2.30 -22.80 5.04
C ALA A 57 -1.35 -22.26 3.97
N GLN A 58 -0.40 -23.08 3.49
CA GLN A 58 0.55 -22.73 2.44
C GLN A 58 -0.15 -22.54 1.09
N ALA A 59 -1.08 -23.43 0.73
CA ALA A 59 -1.86 -23.29 -0.50
C ALA A 59 -2.73 -22.03 -0.46
N LEU A 60 -3.40 -21.78 0.67
CA LEU A 60 -4.19 -20.56 0.88
C LEU A 60 -3.34 -19.30 0.81
N ARG A 61 -2.14 -19.31 1.42
CA ARG A 61 -1.19 -18.20 1.34
C ARG A 61 -0.81 -17.91 -0.10
N GLN A 62 -0.35 -18.92 -0.84
CA GLN A 62 0.02 -18.77 -2.25
C GLN A 62 -1.14 -18.17 -3.06
N ARG A 63 -2.34 -18.78 -2.93
CA ARG A 63 -3.53 -18.34 -3.65
C ARG A 63 -3.98 -16.92 -3.29
N LEU A 64 -3.83 -16.49 -2.04
CA LEU A 64 -4.17 -15.14 -1.59
C LEU A 64 -3.30 -14.05 -2.26
N TYR A 65 -2.07 -14.40 -2.64
CA TYR A 65 -1.11 -13.50 -3.28
C TYR A 65 -0.96 -13.71 -4.79
N THR A 66 -1.61 -14.73 -5.38
CA THR A 66 -1.72 -14.92 -6.83
C THR A 66 -2.75 -13.96 -7.42
N ARG A 67 -2.43 -13.33 -8.55
CA ARG A 67 -3.42 -12.50 -9.28
C ARG A 67 -4.52 -13.39 -9.84
N HIS A 68 -5.74 -12.87 -9.91
CA HIS A 68 -6.87 -13.65 -10.37
C HIS A 68 -6.71 -14.18 -11.81
N GLU A 69 -6.02 -13.42 -12.67
CA GLU A 69 -5.69 -13.82 -14.06
C GLU A 69 -4.69 -14.98 -14.16
N ASP A 70 -3.87 -15.18 -13.11
CA ASP A 70 -2.85 -16.23 -13.03
C ASP A 70 -3.35 -17.46 -12.25
N MET A 71 -4.60 -17.44 -11.75
CA MET A 71 -5.19 -18.57 -11.02
C MET A 71 -5.53 -19.73 -11.96
N ALA A 72 -5.39 -20.96 -11.48
CA ALA A 72 -5.74 -22.13 -12.26
C ALA A 72 -7.25 -22.18 -12.57
N GLN A 73 -7.62 -22.74 -13.72
CA GLN A 73 -9.03 -22.86 -14.11
C GLN A 73 -9.82 -23.65 -13.07
N GLY A 74 -10.89 -23.05 -12.54
CA GLY A 74 -11.75 -23.65 -11.51
C GLY A 74 -11.25 -23.46 -10.06
N GLU A 75 -10.10 -22.83 -9.86
CA GLU A 75 -9.60 -22.51 -8.52
C GLU A 75 -10.40 -21.37 -7.89
N LEU A 76 -10.93 -21.59 -6.68
CA LEU A 76 -11.73 -20.60 -5.96
C LEU A 76 -10.82 -19.64 -5.18
N PRO A 77 -11.07 -18.31 -5.23
CA PRO A 77 -10.29 -17.34 -4.46
C PRO A 77 -10.42 -17.61 -2.96
N VAL A 78 -9.38 -17.24 -2.20
CA VAL A 78 -9.42 -17.33 -0.75
C VAL A 78 -10.38 -16.25 -0.22
N PRO A 79 -11.43 -16.60 0.54
CA PRO A 79 -12.47 -15.65 0.96
C PRO A 79 -12.01 -14.77 2.13
N LEU A 80 -10.72 -14.44 2.22
CA LEU A 80 -10.14 -13.67 3.31
C LEU A 80 -9.81 -12.25 2.85
N LYS A 81 -10.03 -11.29 3.75
CA LYS A 81 -9.71 -9.88 3.55
C LYS A 81 -9.22 -9.27 4.85
N LEU A 82 -8.35 -8.27 4.74
CA LEU A 82 -8.00 -7.40 5.86
C LEU A 82 -8.92 -6.16 5.91
N VAL A 83 -9.39 -5.84 7.12
CA VAL A 83 -10.05 -4.58 7.45
C VAL A 83 -9.11 -3.76 8.31
N HIS A 84 -8.62 -2.65 7.77
CA HIS A 84 -7.71 -1.75 8.49
C HIS A 84 -8.49 -0.74 9.32
N ILE A 85 -8.53 -0.90 10.64
CA ILE A 85 -9.31 -0.05 11.55
C ILE A 85 -8.82 1.40 11.59
N ASN A 86 -7.54 1.64 11.28
CA ASN A 86 -6.96 2.97 11.19
C ASN A 86 -7.14 3.65 9.82
N ARG A 87 -7.93 3.05 8.91
CA ARG A 87 -8.25 3.60 7.58
C ARG A 87 -9.76 3.84 7.40
N CYS A 88 -10.42 4.24 8.49
CA CYS A 88 -11.85 4.58 8.53
C CYS A 88 -12.77 3.57 7.81
N PRO A 89 -12.69 2.26 8.14
CA PRO A 89 -13.49 1.26 7.44
C PRO A 89 -14.97 1.42 7.80
N VAL A 90 -15.83 1.31 6.78
CA VAL A 90 -17.28 1.30 7.01
C VAL A 90 -17.69 -0.10 7.45
N LEU A 91 -18.08 -0.22 8.72
CA LEU A 91 -18.62 -1.44 9.33
C LEU A 91 -19.96 -1.11 10.00
N ALA A 92 -20.92 -2.01 9.87
CA ALA A 92 -22.23 -1.86 10.49
C ALA A 92 -22.78 -3.22 10.95
N PRO A 93 -23.63 -3.27 11.98
CA PRO A 93 -24.32 -4.50 12.36
C PRO A 93 -25.26 -4.97 11.24
N LEU A 94 -25.57 -6.27 11.18
CA LEU A 94 -26.51 -6.80 10.16
C LEU A 94 -27.89 -6.14 10.19
N SER A 95 -28.31 -5.61 11.35
CA SER A 95 -29.61 -4.97 11.55
C SER A 95 -29.85 -3.74 10.64
N VAL A 96 -28.80 -3.16 10.05
CA VAL A 96 -28.94 -2.09 9.06
C VAL A 96 -29.52 -2.58 7.73
N LEU A 97 -29.44 -3.89 7.45
CA LEU A 97 -29.99 -4.49 6.23
C LEU A 97 -31.47 -4.78 6.43
N ARG A 98 -32.33 -3.81 6.07
CA ARG A 98 -33.78 -4.01 6.06
C ARG A 98 -34.17 -5.03 4.98
N PRO A 99 -35.36 -5.66 5.05
CA PRO A 99 -35.80 -6.63 4.04
C PRO A 99 -35.73 -6.12 2.60
N ALA A 100 -36.08 -4.84 2.37
CA ALA A 100 -35.96 -4.21 1.06
C ALA A 100 -34.50 -4.07 0.57
N ASP A 101 -33.55 -3.85 1.49
CA ASP A 101 -32.13 -3.79 1.16
C ASP A 101 -31.57 -5.18 0.87
N GLN A 102 -32.01 -6.21 1.61
CA GLN A 102 -31.64 -7.60 1.37
C GLN A 102 -32.07 -8.04 -0.04
N GLN A 103 -33.32 -7.77 -0.42
CA GLN A 103 -33.85 -8.07 -1.75
C GLN A 103 -33.10 -7.29 -2.84
N ARG A 104 -32.90 -5.98 -2.65
CA ARG A 104 -32.18 -5.12 -3.61
C ARG A 104 -30.73 -5.55 -3.83
N LEU A 105 -30.07 -6.04 -2.79
CA LEU A 105 -28.67 -6.48 -2.83
C LEU A 105 -28.50 -7.98 -3.13
N GLY A 106 -29.60 -8.75 -3.23
CA GLY A 106 -29.56 -10.20 -3.43
C GLY A 106 -28.90 -10.95 -2.27
N LEU A 107 -29.11 -10.49 -1.04
CA LEU A 107 -28.49 -11.07 0.16
C LEU A 107 -29.46 -12.00 0.89
N GLU A 108 -29.14 -13.29 0.90
CA GLU A 108 -29.85 -14.30 1.70
C GLU A 108 -29.21 -14.43 3.08
N LEU A 109 -29.67 -13.63 4.06
CA LEU A 109 -29.04 -13.56 5.39
C LEU A 109 -29.03 -14.90 6.13
N SER A 110 -30.03 -15.75 5.95
CA SER A 110 -30.08 -17.09 6.54
C SER A 110 -28.91 -17.96 6.08
N VAL A 111 -28.56 -17.93 4.79
CA VAL A 111 -27.42 -18.64 4.21
C VAL A 111 -26.11 -18.10 4.76
N LEU A 112 -25.98 -16.78 4.85
CA LEU A 112 -24.78 -16.13 5.38
C LEU A 112 -24.57 -16.43 6.87
N GLN A 113 -25.66 -16.47 7.65
CA GLN A 113 -25.63 -16.88 9.06
C GLN A 113 -25.22 -18.34 9.21
N ALA A 114 -25.79 -19.25 8.41
CA ALA A 114 -25.39 -20.66 8.44
C ALA A 114 -23.90 -20.86 8.12
N ARG A 115 -23.37 -20.13 7.13
CA ARG A 115 -21.92 -20.13 6.81
C ARG A 115 -21.09 -19.58 7.96
N ALA A 116 -21.57 -18.54 8.66
CA ALA A 116 -20.87 -17.98 9.82
C ALA A 116 -20.83 -18.97 10.99
N GLU A 117 -21.95 -19.62 11.29
CA GLU A 117 -22.06 -20.65 12.33
C GLU A 117 -21.17 -21.86 12.01
N GLN A 118 -21.15 -22.31 10.76
CA GLN A 118 -20.25 -23.36 10.30
C GLN A 118 -18.77 -23.00 10.58
N LEU A 119 -18.34 -21.80 10.20
CA LEU A 119 -16.98 -21.32 10.46
C LEU A 119 -16.70 -21.20 11.96
N ALA A 120 -17.65 -20.69 12.74
CA ALA A 120 -17.51 -20.58 14.19
C ALA A 120 -17.36 -21.95 14.87
N ASN A 121 -18.08 -22.97 14.40
CA ASN A 121 -18.00 -24.35 14.92
C ASN A 121 -16.72 -25.08 14.48
N GLN A 122 -16.13 -24.69 13.35
CA GLN A 122 -14.94 -25.32 12.78
C GLN A 122 -13.65 -24.51 13.04
N GLN A 123 -13.62 -23.68 14.08
CA GLN A 123 -12.45 -22.86 14.43
C GLN A 123 -11.13 -23.64 14.47
N MET A 124 -11.13 -24.83 15.08
CA MET A 124 -9.94 -25.68 15.19
C MET A 124 -9.37 -26.10 13.81
N THR A 125 -10.18 -26.08 12.76
CA THR A 125 -9.77 -26.45 11.41
C THR A 125 -9.03 -25.32 10.68
N TRP A 126 -9.32 -24.06 10.98
CA TRP A 126 -8.80 -22.92 10.21
C TRP A 126 -8.00 -21.89 11.02
N ARG A 127 -8.14 -21.85 12.35
CA ARG A 127 -7.55 -20.79 13.18
C ARG A 127 -6.04 -20.70 13.04
N ASP A 128 -5.34 -21.83 13.16
CA ASP A 128 -3.89 -21.89 13.08
C ASP A 128 -3.35 -21.62 11.66
N LYS A 129 -4.22 -21.75 10.64
CA LYS A 129 -3.86 -21.40 9.26
C LYS A 129 -3.64 -19.90 9.11
N LEU A 130 -4.33 -19.06 9.89
CA LEU A 130 -4.27 -17.60 9.75
C LEU A 130 -2.87 -17.04 10.03
N ASP A 131 -2.17 -17.58 11.02
CA ASP A 131 -0.81 -17.13 11.34
C ASP A 131 0.16 -17.43 10.20
N ILE A 132 0.03 -18.60 9.56
CA ILE A 132 0.86 -19.00 8.42
C ILE A 132 0.48 -18.20 7.15
N ILE A 133 -0.82 -17.93 6.92
CA ILE A 133 -1.29 -17.14 5.77
C ILE A 133 -0.77 -15.70 5.84
N TYR A 134 -0.80 -15.09 7.03
CA TYR A 134 -0.44 -13.68 7.24
C TYR A 134 0.97 -13.47 7.82
N GLN A 135 1.79 -14.51 7.87
CA GLN A 135 3.22 -14.36 8.14
C GLN A 135 3.85 -13.52 7.02
N GLU A 136 4.59 -12.45 7.32
CA GLU A 136 5.22 -11.68 6.25
C GLU A 136 6.33 -12.50 5.61
N GLU A 137 6.33 -12.57 4.28
CA GLU A 137 7.55 -12.78 3.52
C GLU A 137 8.24 -11.41 3.43
N GLY A 138 9.53 -11.36 3.79
CA GLY A 138 10.31 -10.15 3.63
C GLY A 138 10.35 -9.79 2.15
N PHE A 139 9.65 -8.73 1.75
CA PHE A 139 9.97 -8.06 0.50
C PHE A 139 11.44 -7.67 0.55
N ALA A 140 12.12 -7.65 -0.60
CA ALA A 140 13.46 -7.10 -0.66
C ALA A 140 13.44 -5.70 -0.07
N SER A 141 14.17 -5.49 1.03
CA SER A 141 14.27 -4.18 1.66
C SER A 141 14.90 -3.23 0.66
N SER A 142 14.26 -2.11 0.39
CA SER A 142 14.87 -1.05 -0.42
C SER A 142 16.00 -0.42 0.39
N GLU A 143 17.15 -0.16 -0.22
CA GLU A 143 18.22 0.61 0.42
C GLU A 143 17.95 2.12 0.38
N ASP A 144 16.98 2.56 -0.44
CA ASP A 144 16.62 3.98 -0.56
C ASP A 144 15.77 4.42 0.65
N PRO A 145 16.26 5.33 1.52
CA PRO A 145 15.50 5.77 2.69
C PRO A 145 14.17 6.45 2.35
N GLU A 146 13.98 6.94 1.12
CA GLU A 146 12.69 7.49 0.66
C GLU A 146 11.62 6.43 0.42
N GLN A 147 12.02 5.16 0.31
CA GLN A 147 11.12 4.02 0.18
C GLN A 147 10.90 3.25 1.49
N GLN A 148 11.61 3.64 2.55
CA GLN A 148 11.59 2.96 3.86
C GLN A 148 10.58 3.59 4.84
N LEU A 149 9.53 4.27 4.37
CA LEU A 149 8.55 4.95 5.23
C LEU A 149 7.90 3.99 6.26
N TYR A 150 7.71 2.73 5.89
CA TYR A 150 7.05 1.72 6.71
C TYR A 150 8.02 0.81 7.48
N ASP A 151 9.33 1.01 7.37
CA ASP A 151 10.37 0.16 8.00
C ASP A 151 10.57 0.44 9.49
N GLY A 152 9.81 1.37 10.05
CA GLY A 152 9.83 1.66 11.48
C GLY A 152 9.44 3.09 11.81
N PHE A 153 8.92 3.26 13.02
CA PHE A 153 8.64 4.59 13.55
C PHE A 153 9.91 5.22 14.12
N LEU A 154 10.06 6.53 13.93
CA LEU A 154 11.13 7.30 14.56
C LEU A 154 10.99 7.30 16.09
N GLY A 155 12.12 7.25 16.79
CA GLY A 155 12.16 7.46 18.23
C GLY A 155 11.83 8.90 18.63
N GLU A 156 11.52 9.14 19.91
CA GLU A 156 11.14 10.46 20.41
C GLU A 156 12.24 11.53 20.21
N ARG A 157 13.51 11.14 20.29
CA ARG A 157 14.65 12.04 20.02
C ARG A 157 14.64 12.52 18.57
N ASP A 158 14.55 11.60 17.63
CA ASP A 158 14.55 11.91 16.19
C ASP A 158 13.32 12.71 15.77
N LYS A 159 12.15 12.47 16.39
CA LYS A 159 10.97 13.31 16.19
C LYS A 159 11.22 14.76 16.58
N ARG A 160 11.79 15.00 17.77
CA ARG A 160 12.12 16.35 18.25
C ARG A 160 13.18 17.02 17.38
N LEU A 161 14.23 16.29 16.98
CA LEU A 161 15.23 16.80 16.04
C LEU A 161 14.60 17.15 14.69
N SER A 162 13.68 16.33 14.19
CA SER A 162 12.95 16.61 12.94
C SER A 162 12.10 17.88 13.04
N GLU A 163 11.50 18.17 14.20
CA GLU A 163 10.80 19.43 14.46
C GLU A 163 11.75 20.62 14.44
N GLN A 164 12.92 20.50 15.08
CA GLN A 164 13.94 21.56 15.08
C GLN A 164 14.46 21.83 13.66
N VAL A 165 14.76 20.79 12.88
CA VAL A 165 15.15 20.90 11.47
C VAL A 165 14.16 21.75 10.68
N ARG A 166 12.85 21.49 10.83
CA ARG A 166 11.80 22.22 10.09
C ARG A 166 11.69 23.69 10.50
N CYS A 167 12.09 24.04 11.72
CA CYS A 167 12.05 25.42 12.24
C CYS A 167 13.38 26.17 12.09
N THR A 168 14.43 25.51 11.60
CA THR A 168 15.78 26.09 11.51
C THR A 168 15.96 26.80 10.17
N ASP A 169 16.60 27.97 10.20
CA ASP A 169 16.93 28.70 8.97
C ASP A 169 17.83 27.85 8.04
N PRO A 170 17.61 27.84 6.71
CA PRO A 170 18.38 26.99 5.79
C PRO A 170 19.90 27.17 5.87
N ALA A 171 20.39 28.40 6.10
CA ALA A 171 21.83 28.64 6.21
C ALA A 171 22.40 28.12 7.53
N GLN A 172 21.60 28.08 8.61
CA GLN A 172 21.95 27.42 9.86
C GLN A 172 21.82 25.90 9.74
N LEU A 173 20.81 25.41 9.04
CA LEU A 173 20.56 23.99 8.81
C LEU A 173 21.76 23.31 8.14
N ALA A 174 22.39 23.99 7.17
CA ALA A 174 23.60 23.52 6.47
C ALA A 174 24.85 23.45 7.37
N LYS A 175 24.91 24.23 8.45
CA LYS A 175 26.05 24.27 9.37
C LYS A 175 25.82 23.42 10.63
N GLY A 176 24.58 23.05 10.91
CA GLY A 176 24.18 22.30 12.08
C GLY A 176 24.66 20.86 12.06
N GLN A 177 24.99 20.32 13.23
CA GLN A 177 25.25 18.89 13.42
C GLN A 177 23.98 18.20 13.91
N TRP A 178 23.41 17.34 13.06
CA TRP A 178 22.15 16.66 13.32
C TRP A 178 22.41 15.18 13.66
N MET A 179 22.49 14.89 14.96
CA MET A 179 22.77 13.54 15.48
C MET A 179 21.48 12.74 15.63
N PHE A 180 20.96 12.26 14.50
CA PHE A 180 19.84 11.32 14.47
C PHE A 180 20.28 9.90 14.88
N ASP A 181 19.41 9.19 15.59
CA ASP A 181 19.64 7.78 15.95
C ASP A 181 19.22 6.85 14.79
N ASP A 182 18.16 7.21 14.06
CA ASP A 182 17.66 6.46 12.91
C ASP A 182 18.59 6.64 11.68
N PRO A 183 19.09 5.56 11.08
CA PRO A 183 20.08 5.60 10.00
C PRO A 183 19.53 6.22 8.70
N ARG A 184 18.21 6.35 8.55
CA ARG A 184 17.56 6.94 7.37
C ARG A 184 17.70 8.46 7.35
N MET A 185 17.74 9.07 8.52
CA MET A 185 17.57 10.51 8.69
C MET A 185 18.72 11.36 8.12
N PRO A 186 20.01 10.98 8.24
CA PRO A 186 21.10 11.75 7.65
C PRO A 186 20.94 11.93 6.13
N GLU A 187 20.59 10.87 5.41
CA GLU A 187 20.40 10.91 3.96
C GLU A 187 19.11 11.67 3.59
N LEU A 188 18.01 11.45 4.31
CA LEU A 188 16.77 12.21 4.10
C LEU A 188 16.97 13.71 4.31
N LEU A 189 17.74 14.11 5.32
CA LEU A 189 18.06 15.51 5.57
C LEU A 189 18.92 16.11 4.44
N PHE A 190 19.92 15.38 3.96
CA PHE A 190 20.73 15.81 2.82
C PHE A 190 19.86 16.06 1.59
N ARG A 191 18.99 15.10 1.22
CA ARG A 191 18.10 15.23 0.05
C ARG A 191 17.04 16.32 0.24
N TYR A 192 16.55 16.50 1.47
CA TYR A 192 15.65 17.60 1.81
C TYR A 192 16.31 18.95 1.56
N ARG A 193 17.55 19.16 2.04
CA ARG A 193 18.31 20.37 1.75
C ARG A 193 18.57 20.54 0.26
N ALA A 194 19.04 19.49 -0.42
CA ALA A 194 19.41 19.58 -1.81
C ALA A 194 18.23 19.91 -2.76
N ARG A 195 17.01 19.49 -2.42
CA ARG A 195 15.81 19.81 -3.19
C ARG A 195 15.24 21.20 -2.91
N ASN A 196 15.30 21.65 -1.66
CA ASN A 196 14.56 22.84 -1.23
C ASN A 196 15.45 24.08 -1.04
N PHE A 197 16.74 23.87 -0.75
CA PHE A 197 17.71 24.90 -0.39
C PHE A 197 19.07 24.60 -1.06
N SER A 198 19.05 24.40 -2.38
CA SER A 198 20.21 23.95 -3.16
C SER A 198 21.39 24.93 -3.10
N GLU A 199 21.11 26.21 -2.86
CA GLU A 199 22.08 27.27 -2.62
C GLU A 199 22.90 27.08 -1.33
N THR A 200 22.39 26.27 -0.39
CA THR A 200 23.06 25.98 0.88
C THR A 200 24.03 24.81 0.80
N LEU A 201 24.07 24.12 -0.35
CA LEU A 201 25.00 23.01 -0.56
C LEU A 201 26.40 23.54 -0.82
N ASP A 202 27.42 22.89 -0.26
CA ASP A 202 28.81 23.15 -0.66
C ASP A 202 29.17 22.47 -2.00
N GLU A 203 30.42 22.60 -2.46
CA GLU A 203 30.85 22.02 -3.74
C GLU A 203 30.79 20.49 -3.78
N GLN A 204 31.16 19.82 -2.68
CA GLN A 204 31.13 18.37 -2.59
C GLN A 204 29.69 17.86 -2.53
N GLU A 205 28.85 18.55 -1.75
CA GLU A 205 27.42 18.27 -1.64
C GLU A 205 26.70 18.46 -2.98
N ARG A 206 27.04 19.51 -3.74
CA ARG A 206 26.49 19.73 -5.09
C ARG A 206 26.90 18.61 -6.06
N ALA A 207 28.16 18.21 -6.05
CA ALA A 207 28.64 17.11 -6.89
C ALA A 207 27.92 15.78 -6.54
N ARG A 208 27.82 15.47 -5.24
CA ARG A 208 27.08 14.31 -4.73
C ARG A 208 25.61 14.32 -5.13
N TRP A 209 24.95 15.48 -5.04
CA TRP A 209 23.56 15.63 -5.44
C TRP A 209 23.37 15.47 -6.96
N HIS A 210 24.31 16.01 -7.75
CA HIS A 210 24.29 15.88 -9.21
C HIS A 210 24.40 14.43 -9.65
N GLU A 211 25.34 13.67 -9.07
CA GLU A 211 25.50 12.23 -9.31
C GLU A 211 24.24 11.45 -8.90
N PHE A 212 23.68 11.73 -7.72
CA PHE A 212 22.43 11.11 -7.29
C PHE A 212 21.29 11.35 -8.28
N CYS A 213 21.14 12.58 -8.78
CA CYS A 213 20.13 12.91 -9.79
C CYS A 213 20.36 12.16 -11.10
N GLN A 214 21.60 12.07 -11.60
CA GLN A 214 21.93 11.29 -12.80
C GLN A 214 21.53 9.83 -12.63
N GLN A 215 21.92 9.20 -11.51
CA GLN A 215 21.60 7.81 -11.21
C GLN A 215 20.10 7.60 -11.10
N ARG A 216 19.38 8.48 -10.39
CA ARG A 216 17.93 8.37 -10.23
C ARG A 216 17.15 8.55 -11.53
N LEU A 217 17.65 9.38 -12.45
CA LEU A 217 17.01 9.61 -13.76
C LEU A 217 17.27 8.48 -14.76
N THR A 218 18.34 7.69 -14.59
CA THR A 218 18.79 6.72 -15.60
C THR A 218 18.76 5.26 -15.17
N ASN A 219 18.93 4.98 -13.87
CA ASN A 219 19.03 3.63 -13.36
C ASN A 219 17.77 3.24 -12.55
N PRO A 220 17.00 2.22 -12.97
CA PRO A 220 15.79 1.80 -12.27
C PRO A 220 16.08 1.28 -10.85
N ALA A 221 17.30 0.86 -10.54
CA ALA A 221 17.68 0.41 -9.20
C ALA A 221 17.71 1.55 -8.16
N PHE A 222 17.78 2.82 -8.60
CA PHE A 222 17.84 4.00 -7.72
C PHE A 222 16.45 4.55 -7.35
N GLY A 223 15.46 3.67 -7.34
CA GLY A 223 14.15 3.91 -6.73
C GLY A 223 13.18 4.80 -7.50
N ALA A 224 13.53 5.25 -8.71
CA ALA A 224 12.59 5.95 -9.58
C ALA A 224 11.61 4.94 -10.22
N PRO A 225 10.28 5.19 -10.19
CA PRO A 225 9.31 4.31 -10.83
C PRO A 225 9.43 4.30 -12.35
N ASN A 226 10.13 5.29 -12.93
CA ASN A 226 10.35 5.42 -14.35
C ASN A 226 11.69 6.13 -14.62
N THR A 227 12.41 5.71 -15.65
CA THR A 227 13.67 6.36 -16.10
C THR A 227 13.37 7.34 -17.24
N LEU A 228 14.32 8.23 -17.54
CA LEU A 228 14.19 9.15 -18.67
C LEU A 228 13.98 8.42 -20.00
N ALA A 229 14.75 7.37 -20.26
CA ALA A 229 14.64 6.59 -21.51
C ALA A 229 13.24 5.96 -21.67
N ASN A 230 12.73 5.33 -20.60
CA ASN A 230 11.41 4.72 -20.60
C ASN A 230 10.30 5.78 -20.72
N PHE A 231 10.46 6.93 -20.07
CA PHE A 231 9.51 8.04 -20.16
C PHE A 231 9.48 8.66 -21.56
N GLU A 232 10.63 8.82 -22.22
CA GLU A 232 10.72 9.29 -23.61
C GLU A 232 10.02 8.33 -24.58
N GLN A 233 10.26 7.03 -24.43
CA GLN A 233 9.59 6.00 -25.23
C GLN A 233 8.07 6.06 -25.03
N ALA A 234 7.60 6.19 -23.80
CA ALA A 234 6.17 6.32 -23.48
C ALA A 234 5.57 7.62 -24.07
N CYS A 235 6.29 8.74 -24.00
CA CYS A 235 5.87 9.99 -24.62
C CYS A 235 5.73 9.84 -26.14
N GLN A 236 6.70 9.20 -26.80
CA GLN A 236 6.66 8.97 -28.24
C GLN A 236 5.50 8.07 -28.66
N ALA A 237 5.26 6.98 -27.92
CA ALA A 237 4.13 6.09 -28.18
C ALA A 237 2.78 6.81 -28.01
N SER A 238 2.68 7.72 -27.03
CA SER A 238 1.44 8.44 -26.73
C SER A 238 1.12 9.56 -27.73
N LEU A 239 2.09 10.04 -28.51
CA LEU A 239 1.89 11.16 -29.44
C LEU A 239 0.91 10.84 -30.58
N ALA A 240 0.87 9.58 -31.03
CA ALA A 240 0.05 9.15 -32.16
C ALA A 240 -1.46 9.36 -31.90
N ASP A 241 -1.91 8.98 -30.70
CA ASP A 241 -3.32 9.00 -30.29
C ASP A 241 -3.68 10.24 -29.45
N ALA A 242 -2.72 11.14 -29.21
CA ALA A 242 -2.93 12.32 -28.39
C ALA A 242 -3.84 13.35 -29.08
N SER A 243 -4.80 13.87 -28.31
CA SER A 243 -5.55 15.08 -28.67
C SER A 243 -4.61 16.29 -28.77
N GLU A 244 -5.08 17.40 -29.34
CA GLU A 244 -4.30 18.63 -29.42
C GLU A 244 -3.78 19.10 -28.05
N ALA A 245 -4.63 19.10 -27.03
CA ALA A 245 -4.22 19.41 -25.66
C ALA A 245 -3.20 18.40 -25.12
N GLY A 246 -3.36 17.11 -25.42
CA GLY A 246 -2.40 16.07 -25.05
C GLY A 246 -1.03 16.28 -25.70
N ARG A 247 -1.00 16.69 -26.98
CA ARG A 247 0.24 16.97 -27.71
C ARG A 247 1.00 18.14 -27.09
N GLN A 248 0.32 19.23 -26.73
CA GLN A 248 0.94 20.37 -26.04
C GLN A 248 1.62 19.95 -24.73
N VAL A 249 0.98 19.08 -23.95
CA VAL A 249 1.55 18.54 -22.71
C VAL A 249 2.77 17.66 -23.01
N LEU A 250 2.68 16.77 -24.00
CA LEU A 250 3.79 15.90 -24.39
C LEU A 250 4.99 16.68 -24.92
N GLU A 251 4.77 17.73 -25.71
CA GLU A 251 5.83 18.63 -26.19
C GLU A 251 6.51 19.39 -25.04
N ALA A 252 5.73 19.88 -24.07
CA ALA A 252 6.26 20.51 -22.86
C ALA A 252 7.13 19.52 -22.06
N TRP A 253 6.70 18.27 -21.91
CA TRP A 253 7.48 17.21 -21.27
C TRP A 253 8.78 16.90 -22.02
N GLN A 254 8.73 16.80 -23.36
CA GLN A 254 9.93 16.63 -24.18
C GLN A 254 10.90 17.82 -24.05
N GLY A 255 10.36 19.05 -23.96
CA GLY A 255 11.14 20.24 -23.62
C GLY A 255 11.87 20.11 -22.29
N HIS A 256 11.14 19.70 -21.24
CA HIS A 256 11.69 19.50 -19.91
C HIS A 256 12.78 18.41 -19.87
N ILE A 257 12.58 17.28 -20.55
CA ILE A 257 13.57 16.21 -20.63
C ILE A 257 14.87 16.69 -21.29
N ARG A 258 14.77 17.46 -22.37
CA ARG A 258 15.97 18.05 -23.01
C ARG A 258 16.74 18.96 -22.06
N GLN A 259 16.03 19.78 -21.27
CA GLN A 259 16.67 20.62 -20.25
C GLN A 259 17.36 19.77 -19.17
N LEU A 260 16.71 18.70 -18.69
CA LEU A 260 17.29 17.79 -17.70
C LEU A 260 18.55 17.10 -18.24
N LYS A 261 18.54 16.63 -19.50
CA LYS A 261 19.71 16.01 -20.12
C LYS A 261 20.90 16.96 -20.20
N VAL A 262 20.65 18.22 -20.55
CA VAL A 262 21.70 19.25 -20.55
C VAL A 262 22.20 19.54 -19.13
N GLN A 263 21.28 19.72 -18.17
CA GLN A 263 21.63 20.02 -16.77
C GLN A 263 22.46 18.91 -16.12
N TYR A 264 22.11 17.65 -16.40
CA TYR A 264 22.72 16.48 -15.79
C TYR A 264 23.72 15.77 -16.71
N LEU A 265 24.09 16.33 -17.87
CA LEU A 265 25.04 15.73 -18.81
C LEU A 265 24.69 14.26 -19.17
N LEU A 266 23.41 14.02 -19.48
CA LEU A 266 22.84 12.70 -19.79
C LEU A 266 22.57 12.51 -21.30
#